data_AF-A0A183AUS3-F1
#
_entry.id   AF-A0A183AUS3-F1
#
_cell.length_a   1.000
_cell.length_b   1.000
_cell.length_c   1.000
_cell.angle_alpha   90.00
_cell.angle_beta   90.00
_cell.angle_gamma   90.00
#
_symmetry.space_group_name_H-M   'P 1'
#
loop_
_entity.id
_entity.type
_entity.pdbx_description
1 polymer ?
#
loop_
_entity_poly.entity_id
_entity_poly.type
_entity_poly.pdbx_seq_one_letter_code
_entity_poly.pdbx_strand_id
1 'polypeptide(L)'
;MHRLVINEFRGHVQGCGYASTGFTAAVFSGQINDPLTPRHCPVACSLDEPELDRVKELRNWYHSPACPVERERANPLEPSCSTLLGLDASRPVGNGSLFTVSQPVSVKRLWGLSAEKFVSVQGQVVSIYRHTNGNHCVVLYLWDGPPPTYTSRADTTGTLAPGRSRYFGVSRDYLTFLSATSEHQPELVAITAHGFTEEEAADCSLSLWSVPVVVYDEHATNSTMTDLRPGDLVQINNVHVDFCRQPECLVSGCLRLIVHGGGYQFSRGIQFLGSSRMLEEYMHLLETGEAVSDSLQALNQFNLLTNLRDGILRRPPALKMPGSPAVPVRRFYP
;
A
#
# COMPACT_ATOMS: atom_id res chain seq x y z
N MET A 1 16.36 2.99 23.24
CA MET A 1 15.70 1.66 23.29
C MET A 1 15.91 1.10 24.69
N HIS A 2 14.87 0.64 25.38
CA HIS A 2 14.95 0.00 26.69
C HIS A 2 14.69 -1.51 26.60
N ARG A 3 15.42 -2.28 27.41
CA ARG A 3 15.36 -3.76 27.47
C ARG A 3 15.66 -4.45 26.13
N LEU A 4 16.65 -3.92 25.39
CA LEU A 4 17.21 -4.57 24.23
C LEU A 4 18.14 -5.70 24.68
N VAL A 5 17.89 -6.92 24.22
CA VAL A 5 18.76 -8.07 24.45
C VAL A 5 19.83 -8.07 23.37
N ILE A 6 21.10 -8.13 23.77
CA ILE A 6 22.23 -8.20 22.83
C ILE A 6 22.71 -9.64 22.74
N ASN A 7 22.65 -10.21 21.54
CA ASN A 7 23.04 -11.59 21.27
C ASN A 7 23.96 -11.66 20.03
N GLU A 8 24.68 -12.76 19.87
CA GLU A 8 25.45 -13.03 18.67
C GLU A 8 24.70 -14.03 17.78
N PHE A 9 24.59 -13.72 16.49
CA PHE A 9 24.03 -14.63 15.50
C PHE A 9 24.93 -14.68 14.28
N ARG A 10 25.43 -15.89 13.99
CA ARG A 10 26.36 -16.14 12.86
C ARG A 10 27.58 -15.21 12.88
N GLY A 11 28.21 -15.03 14.03
CA GLY A 11 29.41 -14.18 14.16
C GLY A 11 29.11 -12.67 14.21
N HIS A 12 27.84 -12.27 14.19
CA HIS A 12 27.46 -10.86 14.18
C HIS A 12 26.66 -10.51 15.43
N VAL A 13 27.02 -9.40 16.07
CA VAL A 13 26.26 -8.85 17.20
C VAL A 13 24.95 -8.28 16.68
N GLN A 14 23.83 -8.74 17.26
CA GLN A 14 22.50 -8.25 16.96
C GLN A 14 21.74 -7.88 18.25
N GLY A 15 20.87 -6.89 18.14
CA GLY A 15 19.92 -6.53 19.19
C GLY A 15 18.54 -7.11 18.90
N CYS A 16 17.94 -7.79 19.88
CA CYS A 16 16.57 -8.29 19.81
C CYS A 16 15.75 -7.71 20.97
N GLY A 17 14.55 -7.22 20.66
CA GLY A 17 13.62 -6.68 21.66
C GLY A 17 12.27 -7.39 21.58
N TYR A 18 11.75 -7.84 22.72
CA TYR A 18 10.43 -8.48 22.81
C TYR A 18 9.48 -7.60 23.63
N ALA A 19 8.37 -7.15 23.02
CA ALA A 19 7.38 -6.33 23.71
C ALA A 19 6.81 -7.05 24.95
N SER A 20 6.67 -8.37 24.90
CA SER A 20 6.21 -9.21 26.01
C SER A 20 7.13 -9.19 27.24
N THR A 21 8.42 -8.89 27.07
CA THR A 21 9.38 -8.72 28.17
C THR A 21 9.58 -7.23 28.53
N GLY A 22 8.73 -6.36 27.97
CA GLY A 22 8.73 -4.92 28.16
C GLY A 22 9.84 -4.19 27.42
N PHE A 23 10.27 -4.69 26.27
CA PHE A 23 11.05 -3.88 25.32
C PHE A 23 10.24 -2.66 24.91
N THR A 24 10.88 -1.48 24.94
CA THR A 24 10.26 -0.23 24.51
C THR A 24 11.26 0.62 23.72
N ALA A 25 10.74 1.43 22.81
CA ALA A 25 11.54 2.39 22.07
C ALA A 25 10.75 3.68 21.85
N ALA A 26 11.44 4.80 21.97
CA ALA A 26 10.99 6.11 21.53
C ALA A 26 11.72 6.45 20.23
N VAL A 27 10.99 6.99 19.25
CA VAL A 27 11.54 7.39 17.95
C VAL A 27 11.44 8.90 17.86
N PHE A 28 12.54 9.56 17.53
CA PHE A 28 12.59 11.01 17.34
C PHE A 28 12.79 11.34 15.86
N SER A 29 12.39 12.55 15.46
CA SER A 29 12.77 13.05 14.15
C SER A 29 14.28 13.31 14.06
N GLY A 30 14.86 12.92 12.93
CA GLY A 30 16.25 13.18 12.59
C GLY A 30 16.50 14.59 12.05
N GLN A 31 15.47 15.39 11.75
CA GLN A 31 15.64 16.74 11.20
C GLN A 31 16.18 17.72 12.25
N ILE A 32 17.10 18.60 11.85
CA ILE A 32 17.79 19.54 12.75
C ILE A 32 16.81 20.49 13.47
N ASN A 33 15.77 20.94 12.77
CA ASN A 33 14.81 21.94 13.24
C ASN A 33 13.58 21.35 13.94
N ASP A 34 13.39 20.03 13.89
CA ASP A 34 12.20 19.40 14.46
C ASP A 34 12.23 19.43 15.99
N PRO A 35 11.05 19.52 16.65
CA PRO A 35 10.99 19.44 18.10
C PRO A 35 11.57 18.12 18.62
N LEU A 36 12.11 18.14 19.84
CA LEU A 36 12.61 16.94 20.53
C LEU A 36 11.48 16.19 21.22
N THR A 37 10.37 16.03 20.50
CA THR A 37 9.22 15.25 20.94
C THR A 37 9.30 13.87 20.30
N PRO A 38 9.14 12.79 21.08
CA PRO A 38 9.08 11.46 20.51
C PRO A 38 7.81 11.34 19.65
N ARG A 39 7.91 10.63 18.52
CA ARG A 39 6.74 10.22 17.74
C ARG A 39 5.81 9.40 18.63
N HIS A 40 4.51 9.51 18.35
CA HIS A 40 3.47 8.84 19.13
C HIS A 40 3.79 7.34 19.27
N CYS A 41 4.06 6.92 20.50
CA CYS A 41 4.35 5.54 20.87
C CYS A 41 3.27 5.08 21.87
N PRO A 42 2.66 3.91 21.68
CA PRO A 42 1.64 3.40 22.60
C PRO A 42 2.17 3.10 24.01
N VAL A 43 3.49 3.13 24.20
CA VAL A 43 4.13 2.93 25.49
C VAL A 43 4.57 4.28 26.05
N ALA A 44 4.03 4.65 27.21
CA ALA A 44 4.44 5.84 27.94
C ALA A 44 5.92 5.72 28.31
N CYS A 45 6.76 6.51 27.63
CA CYS A 45 8.17 6.65 27.95
C CYS A 45 8.35 7.99 28.67
N SER A 46 8.84 7.97 29.91
CA SER A 46 9.38 9.16 30.55
C SER A 46 10.74 9.44 29.92
N LEU A 47 10.95 10.67 29.47
CA LEU A 47 12.22 11.14 28.93
C LEU A 47 12.68 12.32 29.77
N ASP A 48 13.84 12.18 30.39
CA ASP A 48 14.46 13.22 31.19
C ASP A 48 15.43 14.06 30.34
N GLU A 49 15.84 15.23 30.84
CA GLU A 49 16.76 16.13 30.15
C GLU A 49 18.04 15.45 29.59
N PRO A 50 18.70 14.52 30.30
CA PRO A 50 19.90 13.84 29.78
C PRO A 50 19.63 13.01 28.52
N GLU A 51 18.44 12.41 28.42
CA GLU A 51 18.05 11.61 27.27
C GLU A 51 17.75 12.50 26.07
N LEU A 52 17.12 13.66 26.30
CA LEU A 52 16.88 14.66 25.28
C LEU A 52 18.20 15.27 24.77
N ASP A 53 19.18 15.50 25.64
CA ASP A 53 20.50 15.96 25.24
C ASP A 53 21.24 14.91 24.40
N ARG A 54 21.09 13.63 24.73
CA ARG A 54 21.64 12.54 23.91
C ARG A 54 20.97 12.48 22.53
N VAL A 55 19.67 12.75 22.44
CA VAL A 55 18.97 12.86 21.15
C VAL A 55 19.50 14.03 20.33
N LYS A 56 19.71 15.21 20.94
CA LYS A 56 20.34 16.36 20.27
C LYS A 56 21.73 16.03 19.75
N GLU A 57 22.56 15.37 20.58
CA GLU A 57 23.92 14.97 20.20
C GLU A 57 23.89 14.01 19.00
N LEU A 58 23.06 12.97 19.05
CA LEU A 58 22.92 11.99 17.97
C LEU A 58 22.40 12.64 16.68
N ARG A 59 21.49 13.60 16.79
CA ARG A 59 20.99 14.39 15.67
C ARG A 59 22.10 15.24 15.05
N ASN A 60 22.88 15.95 15.86
CA ASN A 60 24.03 16.73 15.38
C ASN A 60 25.09 15.84 14.73
N TRP A 61 25.39 14.69 15.34
CA TRP A 61 26.31 13.70 14.79
C TRP A 61 25.82 13.16 13.44
N TYR A 62 24.53 12.84 13.33
CA TYR A 62 23.90 12.36 12.09
C TYR A 62 24.09 13.32 10.89
N HIS A 63 23.99 14.63 11.15
CA HIS A 63 24.20 15.68 10.15
C HIS A 63 25.68 16.07 9.94
N SER A 64 26.58 15.55 10.77
CA SER A 64 28.02 15.82 10.65
C SER A 64 28.61 15.16 9.40
N PRO A 65 29.64 15.76 8.77
CA PRO A 65 30.30 15.18 7.60
C PRO A 65 31.02 13.85 7.89
N ALA A 66 31.27 13.54 9.17
CA ALA A 66 31.92 12.32 9.61
C ALA A 66 30.95 11.15 9.86
N CYS A 67 29.64 11.37 9.72
CA CYS A 67 28.65 10.33 9.92
C CYS A 67 28.71 9.29 8.79
N PRO A 68 29.02 8.02 9.07
CA PRO A 68 29.02 6.96 8.07
C PRO A 68 27.61 6.48 7.71
N VAL A 69 26.58 6.97 8.43
CA VAL A 69 25.17 6.58 8.23
C VAL A 69 24.60 7.38 7.06
N GLU A 70 23.92 6.67 6.16
CA GLU A 70 23.21 7.30 5.04
C GLU A 70 22.17 8.30 5.56
N ARG A 71 22.23 9.53 5.07
CA ARG A 71 21.37 10.62 5.51
C ARG A 71 19.99 10.51 4.86
N GLU A 72 18.95 10.69 5.67
CA GLU A 72 17.57 10.83 5.26
C GLU A 72 17.52 12.10 4.40
N ARG A 73 17.22 11.94 3.10
CA ARG A 73 17.14 13.09 2.20
C ARG A 73 16.02 13.99 2.70
N ALA A 74 16.31 15.28 2.85
CA ALA A 74 15.27 16.29 3.01
C ALA A 74 14.28 16.14 1.86
N ASN A 75 12.99 16.00 2.17
CA ASN A 75 11.94 16.13 1.17
C ASN A 75 12.11 17.51 0.50
N PRO A 76 12.12 17.63 -0.84
CA PRO A 76 12.30 18.91 -1.52
C PRO A 76 11.03 19.79 -1.50
N LEU A 77 10.35 19.86 -0.36
CA LEU A 77 9.19 20.72 -0.14
C LEU A 77 9.34 21.50 1.17
N GLU A 78 10.36 22.35 1.20
CA GLU A 78 10.47 23.54 2.07
C GLU A 78 11.33 24.55 1.28
N PRO A 79 10.80 25.71 0.89
CA PRO A 79 11.51 26.64 0.01
C PRO A 79 12.52 27.45 0.83
N SER A 80 13.78 27.03 0.80
CA SER A 80 14.91 27.89 1.15
C SER A 80 15.63 28.31 -0.13
N CYS A 81 15.38 29.56 -0.52
CA CYS A 81 16.01 30.29 -1.60
C CYS A 81 17.55 30.19 -1.54
N SER A 82 18.20 29.75 -2.64
CA SER A 82 19.42 30.34 -3.24
C SER A 82 19.98 29.46 -4.37
N THR A 83 19.62 29.84 -5.60
CA THR A 83 20.41 29.97 -6.84
C THR A 83 21.66 29.10 -7.11
N LEU A 84 21.65 28.55 -8.34
CA LEU A 84 22.72 28.44 -9.37
C LEU A 84 23.39 27.08 -9.67
N LEU A 85 23.15 26.64 -10.93
CA LEU A 85 23.99 25.88 -11.88
C LEU A 85 24.18 24.39 -11.54
N GLY A 86 23.86 23.41 -12.39
CA GLY A 86 23.99 23.32 -13.84
C GLY A 86 24.96 22.17 -14.17
N LEU A 87 24.59 21.30 -15.13
CA LEU A 87 25.39 20.31 -15.87
C LEU A 87 25.26 18.81 -15.53
N ASP A 88 24.60 18.17 -16.51
CA ASP A 88 25.02 17.02 -17.31
C ASP A 88 24.88 15.56 -16.83
N ALA A 89 24.29 14.83 -17.77
CA ALA A 89 24.17 13.39 -17.85
C ALA A 89 25.48 12.72 -18.28
N SER A 90 25.50 11.39 -18.08
CA SER A 90 26.32 10.37 -18.78
C SER A 90 27.57 9.87 -18.04
N ARG A 91 27.46 8.71 -17.38
CA ARG A 91 28.20 7.48 -17.75
C ARG A 91 27.85 6.24 -16.88
N PRO A 92 27.91 5.03 -17.46
CA PRO A 92 27.71 3.75 -16.75
C PRO A 92 29.05 3.05 -16.36
N VAL A 93 28.93 1.89 -15.69
CA VAL A 93 29.96 0.90 -15.26
C VAL A 93 30.44 1.12 -13.81
N GLY A 94 30.51 0.15 -12.89
CA GLY A 94 30.23 -1.28 -12.86
C GLY A 94 30.59 -1.87 -11.47
N ASN A 95 29.99 -3.03 -11.15
CA ASN A 95 30.34 -4.08 -10.17
C ASN A 95 30.81 -3.75 -8.73
N GLY A 96 30.02 -4.23 -7.78
CA GLY A 96 30.50 -4.84 -6.52
C GLY A 96 30.38 -3.99 -5.26
N SER A 97 29.23 -4.02 -4.57
CA SER A 97 29.17 -3.75 -3.12
C SER A 97 27.83 -4.20 -2.51
N LEU A 98 27.90 -4.66 -1.26
CA LEU A 98 26.84 -5.19 -0.41
C LEU A 98 25.58 -4.31 -0.40
N PHE A 99 24.44 -4.94 -0.71
CA PHE A 99 23.13 -4.30 -0.76
C PHE A 99 22.56 -4.05 0.65
N THR A 100 22.62 -2.81 1.11
CA THR A 100 21.52 -2.18 1.86
C THR A 100 21.15 -0.91 1.14
N VAL A 101 20.45 -1.08 0.02
CA VAL A 101 19.78 0.02 -0.68
C VAL A 101 18.44 0.20 0.03
N SER A 102 18.30 1.23 0.88
CA SER A 102 16.97 1.75 1.19
C SER A 102 16.45 2.42 -0.07
N GLN A 103 15.89 1.61 -0.98
CA GLN A 103 15.18 2.16 -2.13
C GLN A 103 14.09 3.09 -1.59
N PRO A 104 13.88 4.29 -2.18
CA PRO A 104 12.66 5.03 -1.93
C PRO A 104 11.50 4.05 -2.14
N VAL A 105 10.56 3.99 -1.20
CA VAL A 105 9.38 3.13 -1.32
C VAL A 105 8.62 3.61 -2.55
N SER A 106 8.89 2.98 -3.70
CA SER A 106 8.26 3.34 -4.95
C SER A 106 6.87 2.73 -4.94
N VAL A 107 5.88 3.53 -4.54
CA VAL A 107 4.49 3.14 -4.66
C VAL A 107 4.13 3.18 -6.15
N LYS A 108 3.61 2.08 -6.68
CA LYS A 108 3.13 1.99 -8.07
C LYS A 108 1.63 1.85 -8.13
N ARG A 109 1.05 2.40 -9.21
CA ARG A 109 -0.31 2.09 -9.65
C ARG A 109 -0.45 0.59 -9.84
N LEU A 110 -1.61 0.03 -9.47
CA LEU A 110 -1.95 -1.35 -9.76
C LEU A 110 -1.75 -1.62 -11.26
N TRP A 111 -2.32 -0.77 -12.11
CA TRP A 111 -2.26 -0.87 -13.57
C TRP A 111 -0.86 -0.74 -14.19
N GLY A 112 0.14 -0.28 -13.43
CA GLY A 112 1.53 -0.14 -13.88
C GLY A 112 2.44 -1.29 -13.45
N LEU A 113 1.88 -2.38 -12.91
CA LEU A 113 2.64 -3.52 -12.42
C LEU A 113 3.13 -4.43 -13.55
N SER A 114 4.29 -5.06 -13.32
CA SER A 114 4.90 -6.09 -14.16
C SER A 114 5.37 -7.25 -13.28
N ALA A 115 5.35 -8.47 -13.79
CA ALA A 115 5.95 -9.61 -13.09
C ALA A 115 7.47 -9.40 -12.88
N GLU A 116 8.04 -10.10 -11.90
CA GLU A 116 9.46 -10.06 -11.48
C GLU A 116 9.86 -8.88 -10.57
N LYS A 117 8.90 -8.22 -9.92
CA LYS A 117 9.18 -7.12 -9.01
C LYS A 117 8.49 -7.30 -7.65
N PHE A 118 9.22 -6.95 -6.60
CA PHE A 118 8.60 -6.56 -5.35
C PHE A 118 8.32 -5.06 -5.36
N VAL A 119 7.15 -4.66 -4.90
CA VAL A 119 6.67 -3.28 -5.05
C VAL A 119 5.71 -2.91 -3.93
N SER A 120 5.63 -1.64 -3.60
CA SER A 120 4.55 -1.14 -2.76
C SER A 120 3.39 -0.65 -3.60
N VAL A 121 2.18 -0.92 -3.17
CA VAL A 121 0.95 -0.45 -3.82
C VAL A 121 0.07 0.24 -2.78
N GLN A 122 -0.72 1.20 -3.24
CA GLN A 122 -1.76 1.83 -2.45
C GLN A 122 -3.11 1.56 -3.10
N GLY A 123 -4.14 1.46 -2.27
CA GLY A 123 -5.49 1.24 -2.76
C GLY A 123 -6.52 1.37 -1.65
N GLN A 124 -7.77 1.45 -2.06
CA GLN A 124 -8.91 1.30 -1.18
C GLN A 124 -9.38 -0.16 -1.19
N VAL A 125 -9.79 -0.66 -0.03
CA VAL A 125 -10.26 -2.03 0.14
C VAL A 125 -11.69 -2.16 -0.37
N VAL A 126 -11.92 -3.00 -1.37
CA VAL A 126 -13.26 -3.29 -1.93
C VAL A 126 -13.95 -4.40 -1.14
N SER A 127 -13.22 -5.50 -0.92
CA SER A 127 -13.71 -6.71 -0.29
C SER A 127 -12.60 -7.41 0.49
N ILE A 128 -12.97 -8.07 1.57
CA ILE A 128 -12.07 -8.90 2.38
C ILE A 128 -12.67 -10.30 2.48
N TYR A 129 -11.93 -11.32 2.08
CA TYR A 129 -12.31 -12.71 2.21
C TYR A 129 -11.39 -13.42 3.21
N ARG A 130 -11.97 -13.86 4.33
CA ARG A 130 -11.24 -14.55 5.40
C ARG A 130 -11.56 -16.04 5.38
N HIS A 131 -10.59 -16.88 5.74
CA HIS A 131 -10.82 -18.30 5.97
C HIS A 131 -11.56 -18.53 7.29
N THR A 132 -12.47 -19.50 7.31
CA THR A 132 -13.21 -19.92 8.52
C THR A 132 -12.41 -20.88 9.40
N ASN A 133 -11.52 -21.69 8.81
CA ASN A 133 -10.88 -22.84 9.47
C ASN A 133 -9.35 -22.76 9.56
N GLY A 134 -8.78 -21.55 9.47
CA GLY A 134 -7.34 -21.33 9.65
C GLY A 134 -6.93 -19.94 9.19
N ASN A 135 -6.33 -19.15 10.07
CA ASN A 135 -6.04 -17.73 9.81
C ASN A 135 -4.78 -17.50 8.94
N HIS A 136 -4.32 -18.49 8.19
CA HIS A 136 -3.05 -18.41 7.46
C HIS A 136 -3.17 -17.69 6.11
N CYS A 137 -4.38 -17.33 5.69
CA CYS A 137 -4.61 -16.67 4.41
C CYS A 137 -5.82 -15.72 4.47
N VAL A 138 -5.67 -14.54 3.87
CA VAL A 138 -6.75 -13.59 3.58
C VAL A 138 -6.61 -13.12 2.14
N VAL A 139 -7.72 -13.03 1.40
CA VAL A 139 -7.74 -12.41 0.08
C VAL A 139 -8.35 -11.02 0.19
N LEU A 140 -7.53 -10.01 -0.09
CA LEU A 140 -7.95 -8.61 -0.17
C LEU A 140 -8.18 -8.23 -1.63
N TYR A 141 -9.32 -7.60 -1.92
CA TYR A 141 -9.53 -6.93 -3.20
C TYR A 141 -9.28 -5.43 -3.01
N LEU A 142 -8.32 -4.90 -3.76
CA LEU A 142 -7.97 -3.49 -3.77
C LEU A 142 -8.35 -2.84 -5.09
N TRP A 143 -8.60 -1.54 -5.06
CA TRP A 143 -8.62 -0.72 -6.26
C TRP A 143 -7.92 0.61 -5.97
N ASP A 144 -7.29 1.19 -6.97
CA ASP A 144 -6.60 2.48 -6.84
C ASP A 144 -7.23 3.56 -7.74
N GLY A 145 -8.32 3.24 -8.44
CA GLY A 145 -8.95 4.08 -9.47
C GLY A 145 -9.01 3.36 -10.82
N PRO A 146 -9.44 4.05 -11.88
CA PRO A 146 -9.67 3.43 -13.17
C PRO A 146 -8.34 3.03 -13.84
N PRO A 147 -8.35 1.97 -14.66
CA PRO A 147 -7.23 1.66 -15.53
C PRO A 147 -7.00 2.81 -16.53
N PRO A 148 -5.74 3.06 -16.93
CA PRO A 148 -5.44 4.06 -17.94
C PRO A 148 -6.22 3.78 -19.23
N THR A 149 -6.79 4.84 -19.82
CA THR A 149 -7.38 4.78 -21.16
C THR A 149 -6.26 4.73 -22.18
N TYR A 150 -5.80 3.53 -22.52
CA TYR A 150 -4.92 3.34 -23.67
C TYR A 150 -5.75 3.56 -24.94
N THR A 151 -5.41 4.58 -25.73
CA THR A 151 -5.86 4.67 -27.12
C THR A 151 -5.23 3.49 -27.86
N SER A 152 -6.02 2.45 -28.14
CA SER A 152 -5.50 1.28 -28.84
C SER A 152 -5.04 1.69 -30.23
N ARG A 153 -3.74 1.63 -30.51
CA ARG A 153 -3.30 1.36 -31.87
C ARG A 153 -3.47 -0.14 -32.04
N ALA A 154 -4.55 -0.52 -32.72
CA ALA A 154 -4.83 -1.92 -33.02
C ALA A 154 -3.71 -2.45 -33.92
N ASP A 155 -2.82 -3.28 -33.38
CA ASP A 155 -1.98 -4.13 -34.22
C ASP A 155 -2.86 -5.27 -34.75
N THR A 156 -2.87 -5.39 -36.07
CA THR A 156 -3.71 -6.27 -36.91
C THR A 156 -3.42 -7.77 -36.76
N THR A 157 -2.78 -8.20 -35.68
CA THR A 157 -2.31 -9.59 -35.49
C THR A 157 -3.15 -10.42 -34.53
N GLY A 158 -4.24 -9.90 -33.95
CA GLY A 158 -5.11 -10.67 -33.05
C GLY A 158 -4.46 -11.05 -31.71
N THR A 159 -3.20 -10.69 -31.51
CA THR A 159 -2.52 -10.68 -30.21
C THR A 159 -3.00 -9.47 -29.42
N LEU A 160 -3.59 -9.71 -28.26
CA LEU A 160 -3.99 -8.70 -27.28
C LEU A 160 -2.91 -7.63 -27.15
N ALA A 161 -3.30 -6.36 -27.29
CA ALA A 161 -2.38 -5.23 -27.22
C ALA A 161 -1.50 -5.33 -25.95
N PRO A 162 -0.17 -5.18 -26.07
CA PRO A 162 0.72 -5.15 -24.94
C PRO A 162 0.43 -3.87 -24.14
N GLY A 163 -0.25 -3.99 -22.99
CA GLY A 163 -0.51 -2.82 -22.14
C GLY A 163 -1.63 -2.92 -21.12
N ARG A 164 -2.51 -3.93 -21.17
CA ARG A 164 -3.48 -4.17 -20.09
C ARG A 164 -3.01 -5.29 -19.17
N SER A 165 -2.52 -4.91 -17.99
CA SER A 165 -2.29 -5.84 -16.89
C SER A 165 -3.61 -6.53 -16.54
N ARG A 166 -3.63 -7.87 -16.65
CA ARG A 166 -4.72 -8.72 -16.15
C ARG A 166 -4.28 -9.33 -14.82
N TYR A 167 -5.23 -9.49 -13.91
CA TYR A 167 -4.94 -10.03 -12.58
C TYR A 167 -5.68 -11.33 -12.35
N PHE A 168 -5.06 -12.16 -11.51
CA PHE A 168 -5.56 -13.47 -11.16
C PHE A 168 -6.95 -13.38 -10.55
N GLY A 169 -7.99 -13.72 -11.30
CA GLY A 169 -9.32 -13.91 -10.74
C GLY A 169 -9.31 -15.15 -9.85
N VAL A 170 -9.41 -14.97 -8.52
CA VAL A 170 -9.61 -16.09 -7.60
C VAL A 170 -10.90 -16.81 -7.98
N SER A 171 -10.87 -18.14 -8.07
CA SER A 171 -12.01 -18.92 -8.60
C SER A 171 -13.28 -18.68 -7.78
N ARG A 172 -14.42 -18.63 -8.46
CA ARG A 172 -15.74 -18.40 -7.84
C ARG A 172 -16.05 -19.45 -6.78
N ASP A 173 -15.66 -20.71 -7.02
CA ASP A 173 -15.82 -21.80 -6.06
C ASP A 173 -15.01 -21.56 -4.79
N TYR A 174 -13.78 -21.07 -4.92
CA TYR A 174 -12.93 -20.73 -3.78
C TYR A 174 -13.46 -19.50 -3.03
N LEU A 175 -13.91 -18.46 -3.74
CA LEU A 175 -14.57 -17.31 -3.09
C LEU A 175 -15.89 -17.69 -2.42
N THR A 176 -16.63 -18.64 -2.97
CA THR A 176 -17.87 -19.16 -2.36
C THR A 176 -17.57 -19.91 -1.07
N PHE A 177 -16.48 -20.69 -1.03
CA PHE A 177 -16.00 -21.30 0.21
C PHE A 177 -15.65 -20.25 1.28
N LEU A 178 -15.13 -19.10 0.88
CA LEU A 178 -14.78 -17.99 1.77
C LEU A 178 -15.95 -17.02 2.06
N SER A 179 -17.10 -17.17 1.40
CA SER A 179 -18.15 -16.13 1.41
C SER A 179 -18.89 -16.02 2.74
N ALA A 180 -18.80 -17.04 3.60
CA ALA A 180 -19.45 -17.02 4.91
C ALA A 180 -18.86 -15.94 5.85
N THR A 181 -17.63 -15.50 5.58
CA THR A 181 -16.85 -14.55 6.38
C THR A 181 -16.36 -13.37 5.56
N SER A 182 -16.94 -13.14 4.39
CA SER A 182 -16.55 -12.04 3.51
C SER A 182 -17.23 -10.73 3.90
N GLU A 183 -16.44 -9.66 3.87
CA GLU A 183 -16.92 -8.29 4.10
C GLU A 183 -16.77 -7.50 2.80
N HIS A 184 -17.80 -6.73 2.44
CA HIS A 184 -17.86 -5.96 1.18
C HIS A 184 -18.37 -4.55 1.41
N GLN A 185 -17.89 -3.58 0.63
CA GLN A 185 -18.54 -2.27 0.50
C GLN A 185 -19.37 -2.25 -0.80
N PRO A 186 -20.73 -2.19 -0.72
CA PRO A 186 -21.59 -2.36 -1.90
C PRO A 186 -21.34 -1.37 -3.03
N GLU A 187 -21.05 -0.12 -2.66
CA GLU A 187 -20.77 0.95 -3.61
C GLU A 187 -19.48 0.68 -4.38
N LEU A 188 -18.42 0.25 -3.69
CA LEU A 188 -17.16 -0.12 -4.33
C LEU A 188 -17.30 -1.38 -5.18
N VAL A 189 -18.13 -2.34 -4.75
CA VAL A 189 -18.44 -3.52 -5.55
C VAL A 189 -19.08 -3.12 -6.89
N ALA A 190 -20.01 -2.18 -6.87
CA ALA A 190 -20.64 -1.65 -8.08
C ALA A 190 -19.63 -0.88 -8.97
N ILE A 191 -18.84 0.04 -8.39
CA ILE A 191 -17.84 0.83 -9.12
C ILE A 191 -16.82 -0.09 -9.82
N THR A 192 -16.35 -1.10 -9.11
CA THR A 192 -15.23 -1.94 -9.57
C THR A 192 -15.65 -3.18 -10.33
N ALA A 193 -16.95 -3.41 -10.49
CA ALA A 193 -17.52 -4.65 -11.01
C ALA A 193 -17.02 -5.91 -10.30
N HIS A 194 -16.79 -5.79 -8.99
CA HIS A 194 -16.31 -6.91 -8.18
C HIS A 194 -17.36 -8.04 -8.13
N GLY A 195 -16.91 -9.29 -8.28
CA GLY A 195 -17.77 -10.47 -8.32
C GLY A 195 -18.27 -10.86 -9.72
N PHE A 196 -17.98 -10.05 -10.74
CA PHE A 196 -18.22 -10.40 -12.15
C PHE A 196 -17.00 -11.15 -12.71
N THR A 197 -17.27 -12.06 -13.65
CA THR A 197 -16.26 -12.62 -14.57
C THR A 197 -15.86 -11.59 -15.63
N GLU A 198 -14.76 -11.83 -16.35
CA GLU A 198 -14.37 -10.93 -17.46
C GLU A 198 -15.47 -10.91 -18.54
N GLU A 199 -16.12 -12.05 -18.81
CA GLU A 199 -17.22 -12.19 -19.75
C GLU A 199 -18.47 -11.43 -19.28
N GLU A 200 -18.94 -11.67 -18.05
CA GLU A 200 -20.12 -10.95 -17.49
C GLU A 200 -19.89 -9.43 -17.44
N ALA A 201 -18.67 -9.00 -17.13
CA ALA A 201 -18.31 -7.59 -17.15
C ALA A 201 -18.32 -7.03 -18.58
N ALA A 202 -17.74 -7.75 -19.54
CA ALA A 202 -17.69 -7.33 -20.95
C ALA A 202 -19.10 -7.22 -21.57
N ASP A 203 -19.98 -8.18 -21.27
CA ASP A 203 -21.38 -8.17 -21.70
C ASP A 203 -22.13 -6.94 -21.17
N CYS A 204 -21.76 -6.46 -19.97
CA CYS A 204 -22.29 -5.23 -19.39
C CYS A 204 -21.54 -3.96 -19.83
N SER A 205 -20.59 -4.05 -20.78
CA SER A 205 -19.68 -2.96 -21.17
C SER A 205 -18.87 -2.38 -19.99
N LEU A 206 -18.60 -3.22 -18.99
CA LEU A 206 -17.81 -2.93 -17.81
C LEU A 206 -16.41 -3.54 -17.94
N SER A 207 -15.54 -3.13 -17.03
CA SER A 207 -14.21 -3.72 -16.82
C SER A 207 -13.98 -3.87 -15.34
N LEU A 208 -13.33 -4.97 -14.94
CA LEU A 208 -12.99 -5.25 -13.56
C LEU A 208 -11.91 -4.27 -13.10
N TRP A 209 -12.19 -3.50 -12.04
CA TRP A 209 -11.24 -2.54 -11.47
C TRP A 209 -10.68 -2.97 -10.11
N SER A 210 -11.20 -4.06 -9.55
CA SER A 210 -10.67 -4.64 -8.30
C SER A 210 -9.60 -5.68 -8.61
N VAL A 211 -8.49 -5.60 -7.88
CA VAL A 211 -7.31 -6.46 -8.00
C VAL A 211 -7.16 -7.28 -6.73
N PRO A 212 -7.10 -8.62 -6.82
CA PRO A 212 -6.88 -9.46 -5.67
C PRO A 212 -5.42 -9.48 -5.23
N VAL A 213 -5.23 -9.46 -3.92
CA VAL A 213 -3.96 -9.60 -3.23
C VAL A 213 -4.13 -10.72 -2.21
N VAL A 214 -3.31 -11.77 -2.33
CA VAL A 214 -3.32 -12.90 -1.39
C VAL A 214 -2.31 -12.65 -0.29
N VAL A 215 -2.76 -12.69 0.97
CA VAL A 215 -1.97 -12.34 2.14
C VAL A 215 -1.84 -13.54 3.05
N TYR A 216 -0.62 -13.90 3.44
CA TYR A 216 -0.33 -15.12 4.19
C TYR A 216 0.17 -14.87 5.62
N ASP A 217 0.02 -15.90 6.46
CA ASP A 217 0.65 -16.08 7.77
C ASP A 217 0.48 -14.89 8.73
N GLU A 218 1.57 -14.34 9.27
CA GLU A 218 1.52 -13.27 10.26
C GLU A 218 0.80 -12.02 9.75
N HIS A 219 0.82 -11.77 8.44
CA HIS A 219 0.13 -10.64 7.82
C HIS A 219 -1.38 -10.86 7.68
N ALA A 220 -1.83 -12.12 7.66
CA ALA A 220 -3.24 -12.46 7.65
C ALA A 220 -3.86 -12.37 9.06
N THR A 221 -3.06 -12.58 10.11
CA THR A 221 -3.51 -12.57 11.51
C THR A 221 -3.25 -11.28 12.27
N ASN A 222 -2.46 -10.34 11.73
CA ASN A 222 -2.09 -9.15 12.49
C ASN A 222 -3.30 -8.24 12.75
N SER A 223 -3.18 -7.38 13.77
CA SER A 223 -4.25 -6.45 14.16
C SER A 223 -4.67 -5.54 13.01
N THR A 224 -3.71 -5.09 12.19
CA THR A 224 -4.02 -4.28 11.00
C THR A 224 -4.98 -4.99 10.05
N MET A 225 -4.82 -6.29 9.80
CA MET A 225 -5.71 -7.07 8.93
C MET A 225 -7.05 -7.41 9.59
N THR A 226 -7.06 -7.70 10.90
CA THR A 226 -8.30 -8.03 11.62
C THR A 226 -9.21 -6.82 11.78
N ASP A 227 -8.61 -5.64 11.96
CA ASP A 227 -9.34 -4.39 12.16
C ASP A 227 -9.72 -3.70 10.85
N LEU A 228 -9.11 -4.11 9.73
CA LEU A 228 -9.39 -3.59 8.40
C LEU A 228 -10.85 -3.81 8.01
N ARG A 229 -11.44 -2.80 7.38
CA ARG A 229 -12.80 -2.81 6.83
C ARG A 229 -12.79 -2.49 5.34
N PRO A 230 -13.76 -3.01 4.57
CA PRO A 230 -14.05 -2.48 3.24
C PRO A 230 -14.26 -0.96 3.29
N GLY A 231 -13.62 -0.24 2.37
CA GLY A 231 -13.60 1.22 2.30
C GLY A 231 -12.34 1.87 2.85
N ASP A 232 -11.57 1.16 3.67
CA ASP A 232 -10.32 1.67 4.21
C ASP A 232 -9.25 1.83 3.12
N LEU A 233 -8.38 2.81 3.33
CA LEU A 233 -7.23 3.10 2.50
C LEU A 233 -6.00 2.42 3.09
N VAL A 234 -5.28 1.69 2.25
CA VAL A 234 -4.10 0.91 2.67
C VAL A 234 -2.93 1.11 1.74
N GLN A 235 -1.72 0.96 2.31
CA GLN A 235 -0.50 0.70 1.57
C GLN A 235 -0.07 -0.73 1.87
N ILE A 236 0.15 -1.53 0.84
CA ILE A 236 0.76 -2.84 0.98
C ILE A 236 2.20 -2.74 0.51
N ASN A 237 3.13 -2.99 1.42
CA ASN A 237 4.54 -2.88 1.19
C ASN A 237 5.14 -4.21 0.73
N ASN A 238 6.05 -4.12 -0.24
CA ASN A 238 6.84 -5.25 -0.72
C ASN A 238 5.96 -6.43 -1.20
N VAL A 239 4.89 -6.14 -1.95
CA VAL A 239 4.04 -7.11 -2.62
C VAL A 239 4.85 -7.80 -3.72
N HIS A 240 4.82 -9.14 -3.73
CA HIS A 240 5.38 -9.92 -4.81
C HIS A 240 4.41 -9.92 -6.00
N VAL A 241 4.87 -9.45 -7.16
CA VAL A 241 4.11 -9.52 -8.42
C VAL A 241 4.72 -10.60 -9.30
N ASP A 242 3.96 -11.66 -9.53
CA ASP A 242 4.40 -12.83 -10.31
C ASP A 242 3.39 -13.13 -11.42
N PHE A 243 3.81 -13.88 -12.43
CA PHE A 243 2.86 -14.47 -13.37
C PHE A 243 2.12 -15.62 -12.72
N CYS A 244 0.85 -15.76 -13.07
CA CYS A 244 0.10 -16.96 -12.76
C CYS A 244 0.71 -18.14 -13.51
N ARG A 245 0.84 -19.27 -12.82
CA ARG A 245 1.29 -20.51 -13.43
C ARG A 245 0.08 -21.36 -13.78
N GLN A 246 0.16 -22.08 -14.89
CA GLN A 246 -0.79 -23.16 -15.15
C GLN A 246 -0.58 -24.27 -14.11
N PRO A 247 -1.65 -24.94 -13.63
CA PRO A 247 -3.03 -24.88 -14.13
C PRO A 247 -3.93 -23.82 -13.47
N GLU A 248 -3.43 -23.06 -12.49
CA GLU A 248 -4.25 -22.16 -11.64
C GLU A 248 -4.92 -21.03 -12.43
N CYS A 249 -4.28 -20.56 -13.52
CA CYS A 249 -4.85 -19.57 -14.41
C CYS A 249 -4.67 -19.98 -15.87
N LEU A 250 -5.78 -20.01 -16.62
CA LEU A 250 -5.78 -20.33 -18.05
C LEU A 250 -5.40 -19.11 -18.92
N VAL A 251 -5.37 -17.92 -18.33
CA VAL A 251 -5.06 -16.66 -19.03
C VAL A 251 -3.55 -16.40 -19.01
N SER A 252 -2.94 -16.44 -20.20
CA SER A 252 -1.53 -16.10 -20.37
C SER A 252 -1.26 -14.64 -19.99
N GLY A 253 -0.12 -14.37 -19.32
CA GLY A 253 0.28 -13.02 -18.91
C GLY A 253 -0.48 -12.45 -17.70
N CYS A 254 -1.31 -13.25 -17.04
CA CYS A 254 -2.05 -12.86 -15.85
C CYS A 254 -1.13 -12.68 -14.64
N LEU A 255 -1.27 -11.59 -13.90
CA LEU A 255 -0.47 -11.25 -12.73
C LEU A 255 -1.15 -11.69 -11.44
N ARG A 256 -0.38 -12.20 -10.48
CA ARG A 256 -0.82 -12.45 -9.10
C ARG A 256 -0.03 -11.58 -8.14
N LEU A 257 -0.73 -11.01 -7.16
CA LEU A 257 -0.14 -10.20 -6.10
C LEU A 257 -0.17 -11.01 -4.81
N ILE A 258 1.02 -11.21 -4.21
CA ILE A 258 1.19 -12.04 -3.03
C ILE A 258 1.97 -11.27 -1.95
N VAL A 259 1.44 -11.29 -0.73
CA VAL A 259 2.16 -10.93 0.49
C VAL A 259 2.51 -12.22 1.20
N HIS A 260 3.74 -12.68 0.99
CA HIS A 260 4.28 -13.89 1.63
C HIS A 260 4.41 -13.71 3.14
N GLY A 261 4.28 -14.79 3.91
CA GLY A 261 4.76 -14.83 5.28
C GLY A 261 6.29 -14.92 5.37
N GLY A 262 6.81 -15.02 6.60
CA GLY A 262 8.24 -15.12 6.88
C GLY A 262 8.85 -13.88 7.55
N GLY A 263 8.01 -13.04 8.13
CA GLY A 263 8.33 -11.85 8.90
C GLY A 263 8.29 -10.55 8.09
N TYR A 264 8.55 -9.45 8.77
CA TYR A 264 8.48 -8.08 8.24
C TYR A 264 9.74 -7.66 7.44
N GLN A 265 10.45 -8.61 6.83
CA GLN A 265 11.65 -8.32 6.04
C GLN A 265 11.31 -7.39 4.87
N PHE A 266 12.21 -6.46 4.56
CA PHE A 266 12.01 -5.43 3.53
C PHE A 266 10.73 -4.62 3.73
N SER A 267 10.35 -4.41 4.99
CA SER A 267 9.12 -3.71 5.39
C SER A 267 7.83 -4.33 4.85
N ARG A 268 7.86 -5.63 4.51
CA ARG A 268 6.69 -6.35 4.03
C ARG A 268 5.55 -6.26 5.04
N GLY A 269 4.35 -5.98 4.54
CA GLY A 269 3.14 -5.93 5.35
C GLY A 269 2.16 -4.90 4.85
N ILE A 270 1.09 -4.76 5.62
CA ILE A 270 -0.03 -3.86 5.31
C ILE A 270 0.01 -2.71 6.31
N GLN A 271 -0.13 -1.50 5.79
CA GLN A 271 -0.22 -0.28 6.56
C GLN A 271 -1.59 0.37 6.30
N PHE A 272 -2.30 0.68 7.37
CA PHE A 272 -3.50 1.50 7.32
C PHE A 272 -3.14 2.96 7.07
N LEU A 273 -3.78 3.59 6.08
CA LEU A 273 -3.57 4.99 5.72
C LEU A 273 -4.70 5.90 6.18
N GLY A 274 -5.93 5.38 6.27
CA GLY A 274 -7.10 6.14 6.68
C GLY A 274 -8.41 5.44 6.34
N SER A 275 -9.51 5.92 6.93
CA SER A 275 -10.85 5.42 6.62
C SER A 275 -11.38 5.99 5.30
N SER A 276 -12.50 5.45 4.80
CA SER A 276 -13.20 5.95 3.60
C SER A 276 -13.54 7.46 3.68
N ARG A 277 -13.75 7.99 4.89
CA ARG A 277 -14.07 9.41 5.12
C ARG A 277 -13.02 10.38 4.61
N MET A 278 -11.76 9.95 4.53
CA MET A 278 -10.67 10.78 4.00
C MET A 278 -10.89 11.12 2.52
N LEU A 279 -11.45 10.18 1.75
CA LEU A 279 -11.78 10.44 0.34
C LEU A 279 -13.00 11.36 0.21
N GLU A 280 -14.01 11.17 1.06
CA GLU A 280 -15.20 12.03 1.12
C GLU A 280 -14.81 13.48 1.46
N GLU A 281 -13.97 13.67 2.47
CA GLU A 281 -13.43 14.97 2.87
C GLU A 281 -12.61 15.60 1.73
N TYR A 282 -11.73 14.83 1.10
CA TYR A 282 -10.96 15.29 -0.05
C TYR A 282 -11.84 15.75 -1.21
N MET A 283 -12.90 14.99 -1.53
CA MET A 283 -13.85 15.37 -2.57
C MET A 283 -14.62 16.64 -2.20
N HIS A 284 -15.07 16.76 -0.95
CA HIS A 284 -15.78 17.94 -0.46
C HIS A 284 -14.94 19.21 -0.55
N LEU A 285 -13.68 19.17 -0.09
CA LEU A 285 -12.77 20.32 -0.14
C LEU A 285 -12.50 20.78 -1.57
N LEU A 286 -12.40 19.85 -2.53
CA LEU A 286 -12.26 20.19 -3.94
C LEU A 286 -13.52 20.82 -4.54
N GLU A 287 -14.71 20.43 -4.08
CA GLU A 287 -15.98 21.00 -4.51
C GLU A 287 -16.22 22.40 -3.94
N THR A 288 -15.85 22.62 -2.68
CA THR A 288 -15.97 23.94 -2.01
C THR A 288 -14.83 24.90 -2.36
N GLY A 289 -13.75 24.40 -2.97
CA GLY A 289 -12.56 25.20 -3.29
C GLY A 289 -11.71 25.54 -2.06
N GLU A 290 -11.89 24.80 -0.97
CA GLU A 290 -11.13 24.95 0.27
C GLU A 290 -9.73 24.33 0.16
N ALA A 291 -8.82 24.79 1.00
CA ALA A 291 -7.46 24.27 1.02
C ALA A 291 -7.43 22.83 1.57
N VAL A 292 -6.79 21.93 0.83
CA VAL A 292 -6.61 20.53 1.26
C VAL A 292 -5.60 20.48 2.41
N SER A 293 -5.97 19.82 3.52
CA SER A 293 -5.10 19.66 4.69
C SER A 293 -3.81 18.90 4.37
N ASP A 294 -2.73 19.18 5.11
CA ASP A 294 -1.43 18.50 4.93
C ASP A 294 -1.55 16.98 5.04
N SER A 295 -2.47 16.49 5.88
CA SER A 295 -2.74 15.05 6.04
C SER A 295 -3.31 14.42 4.76
N LEU A 296 -4.23 15.10 4.08
CA LEU A 296 -4.81 14.66 2.81
C LEU A 296 -3.82 14.82 1.66
N GLN A 297 -2.99 15.87 1.70
CA GLN A 297 -1.89 16.04 0.74
C GLN A 297 -0.87 14.90 0.86
N ALA A 298 -0.47 14.53 2.08
CA ALA A 298 0.43 13.42 2.35
C ALA A 298 -0.18 12.08 1.90
N LEU A 299 -1.46 11.85 2.21
CA LEU A 299 -2.20 10.67 1.75
C LEU A 299 -2.29 10.61 0.22
N ASN A 300 -2.39 11.76 -0.44
CA ASN A 300 -2.45 11.88 -1.88
C ASN A 300 -1.09 12.05 -2.56
N GLN A 301 0.03 11.88 -1.84
CA GLN A 301 1.39 12.05 -2.38
C GLN A 301 1.62 11.20 -3.64
N PHE A 302 1.02 10.01 -3.71
CA PHE A 302 1.09 9.10 -4.86
C PHE A 302 -0.18 9.12 -5.72
N ASN A 303 -0.96 10.21 -5.65
CA ASN A 303 -2.21 10.45 -6.36
C ASN A 303 -3.34 9.45 -6.02
N LEU A 304 -3.31 8.76 -4.88
CA LEU A 304 -4.33 7.78 -4.52
C LEU A 304 -5.74 8.40 -4.55
N LEU A 305 -5.96 9.49 -3.80
CA LEU A 305 -7.27 10.14 -3.70
C LEU A 305 -7.72 10.73 -5.05
N THR A 306 -6.79 11.35 -5.79
CA THR A 306 -7.06 11.86 -7.14
C THR A 306 -7.59 10.75 -8.07
N ASN A 307 -6.94 9.58 -8.05
CA ASN A 307 -7.29 8.47 -8.92
C ASN A 307 -8.61 7.78 -8.49
N LEU A 308 -8.85 7.63 -7.18
CA LEU A 308 -10.11 7.10 -6.67
C LEU A 308 -11.28 8.02 -7.04
N ARG A 309 -11.11 9.34 -6.89
CA ARG A 309 -12.10 10.34 -7.33
C ARG A 309 -12.43 10.22 -8.81
N ASP A 310 -11.42 10.13 -9.69
CA ASP A 310 -11.63 9.92 -11.12
C ASP A 310 -12.45 8.63 -11.40
N GLY A 311 -12.19 7.57 -10.64
CA GLY A 311 -12.96 6.32 -10.72
C GLY A 311 -14.43 6.50 -10.37
N ILE A 312 -14.72 7.18 -9.26
CA ILE A 312 -16.09 7.49 -8.80
C ILE A 312 -16.82 8.34 -9.84
N LEU A 313 -16.15 9.35 -10.41
CA LEU A 313 -16.74 10.22 -11.43
C LEU A 313 -17.05 9.47 -12.73
N ARG A 314 -16.23 8.48 -13.10
CA ARG A 314 -16.46 7.64 -14.29
C ARG A 314 -17.54 6.59 -14.09
N ARG A 315 -17.70 6.07 -12.87
CA ARG A 315 -18.71 5.07 -12.51
C ARG A 315 -19.37 5.45 -11.20
N PRO A 316 -20.36 6.36 -11.20
CA PRO A 316 -21.02 6.75 -9.98
C PRO A 316 -21.75 5.57 -9.32
N PRO A 317 -21.81 5.51 -7.97
CA PRO A 317 -22.39 4.38 -7.21
C PRO A 317 -23.86 4.07 -7.51
N ALA A 318 -24.58 4.98 -8.19
CA ALA A 318 -26.01 4.89 -8.46
C ALA A 318 -26.40 3.76 -9.43
N LEU A 319 -25.45 3.07 -10.06
CA LEU A 319 -25.73 1.91 -10.89
C LEU A 319 -25.94 0.67 -10.02
N LYS A 320 -27.20 0.35 -9.71
CA LYS A 320 -27.57 -1.01 -9.29
C LYS A 320 -27.17 -1.97 -10.39
N MET A 321 -26.07 -2.68 -10.20
CA MET A 321 -25.65 -3.71 -11.15
C MET A 321 -26.53 -4.95 -10.98
N PRO A 322 -27.25 -5.40 -12.02
CA PRO A 322 -27.98 -6.65 -11.99
C PRO A 322 -27.00 -7.80 -11.71
N GLY A 323 -27.28 -8.65 -10.71
CA GLY A 323 -26.47 -9.83 -10.40
C GLY A 323 -25.30 -9.64 -9.43
N SER A 324 -25.06 -8.42 -8.93
CA SER A 324 -24.14 -8.22 -7.79
C SER A 324 -24.63 -9.03 -6.58
N PRO A 325 -23.74 -9.68 -5.79
CA PRO A 325 -24.15 -10.38 -4.58
C PRO A 325 -24.99 -9.43 -3.73
N ALA A 326 -26.22 -9.85 -3.41
CA ALA A 326 -27.22 -8.99 -2.80
C ALA A 326 -26.74 -8.49 -1.43
N VAL A 327 -26.10 -7.32 -1.38
CA VAL A 327 -25.84 -6.65 -0.11
C VAL A 327 -27.07 -5.79 0.20
N PRO A 328 -27.75 -6.01 1.35
CA PRO A 328 -28.88 -5.17 1.73
C PRO A 328 -28.39 -3.74 1.92
N VAL A 329 -28.82 -2.85 1.02
CA VAL A 329 -28.63 -1.41 1.17
C VAL A 329 -29.38 -0.98 2.43
N ARG A 330 -28.65 -0.67 3.52
CA ARG A 330 -29.23 0.09 4.62
C ARG A 330 -29.55 1.48 4.08
N ARG A 331 -30.83 1.71 3.80
CA ARG A 331 -31.35 3.06 3.52
C ARG A 331 -31.14 3.89 4.78
N PHE A 332 -30.19 4.82 4.74
CA PHE A 332 -30.26 5.97 5.62
C PHE A 332 -31.37 6.86 5.09
N TYR A 333 -32.50 6.88 5.80
CA TYR A 333 -33.48 7.95 5.66
C TYR A 333 -33.08 9.09 6.63
N PRO A 334 -33.40 10.35 6.28
CA PRO A 334 -32.97 11.55 7.00
C PRO A 334 -33.48 11.63 8.44
#